data_AF-A0A1V4MNS5-F1
#
_entry.id   AF-A0A1V4MNS5-F1
#
_cell.length_a   1.000
_cell.length_b   1.000
_cell.length_c   1.000
_cell.angle_alpha   90.00
_cell.angle_beta   90.00
_cell.angle_gamma   90.00
#
_symmetry.space_group_name_H-M   'P 1'
#
loop_
_entity.id
_entity.type
_entity.pdbx_description
1 polymer ?
#
loop_
_entity_poly.entity_id
_entity_poly.type
_entity_poly.pdbx_seq_one_letter_code
_entity_poly.pdbx_strand_id
1 'polypeptide(L)'
;MSSKFRLGDERCASWKILLPFFKGIKILVAGGNTWLLNSLARSYEAVDCLFNNFKEDNADIEKEVDPHLRNRIRRFSAIKQCAHHYDVIVLADGQKTTQYSFQHITSLLKKNGLLIHIGIGNKLLRNNWFRRIGYYNCQYYAALPASAPRIFFPLCPKKFRQKCLSFHKPGSQKARLGLKLLEAMSRLDFIMPLRRHGVIIASQKALEDRNDTLSSWLGEALSRKIENIAIYCGSDSPRRKITLLAEAEKQARAIDFVVKIADTPEGATAIRQEGEALQALEGAKLFCEVPQLFLEDTWQGHAIQVQSALPLSTGPQIPELTVNHLRLLASLSRLDRQEIPLCKTTSWKSIQLAQKSNEFEKWPLPVQKLLKNLLSEEFGSAEIVCHRTHGDFAPWNIRVKKDKFYVFDWEDSLKDGLPFSDAFHFIYRQASLVGPWPGGEVIGKLLGQKLKQLAEMAGYFPMYETMYSSILATLMMQEYLKRPHPHIIELISVLLSKSRG
;
A
#
# COMPACT_ATOMS: atom_id res chain seq x y z
N MET A 1 4.25 -3.34 -22.21
CA MET A 1 5.25 -2.26 -22.12
C MET A 1 6.26 -2.62 -21.04
N SER A 2 7.52 -2.69 -21.47
CA SER A 2 8.75 -3.00 -20.72
C SER A 2 8.78 -2.39 -19.31
N SER A 3 8.61 -3.21 -18.28
CA SER A 3 9.04 -2.86 -16.93
C SER A 3 10.56 -3.02 -16.88
N LYS A 4 11.29 -1.99 -17.33
CA LYS A 4 12.67 -1.80 -16.86
C LYS A 4 12.59 -1.70 -15.34
N PHE A 5 12.90 -2.79 -14.65
CA PHE A 5 13.03 -2.83 -13.20
C PHE A 5 14.05 -1.76 -12.79
N ARG A 6 13.63 -0.79 -11.97
CA ARG A 6 14.53 0.19 -11.36
C ARG A 6 15.36 -0.52 -10.29
N LEU A 7 16.60 -0.08 -10.12
CA LEU A 7 17.51 -0.53 -9.07
C LEU A 7 16.81 -0.48 -7.70
N GLY A 8 16.94 -1.53 -6.88
CA GLY A 8 16.48 -1.52 -5.48
C GLY A 8 15.03 -1.94 -5.25
N ASP A 9 14.59 -3.14 -5.65
CA ASP A 9 13.24 -3.62 -5.27
C ASP A 9 13.12 -3.82 -3.74
N GLU A 10 12.59 -2.82 -3.07
CA GLU A 10 12.66 -2.65 -1.62
C GLU A 10 11.74 -3.61 -0.84
N ARG A 11 10.90 -4.36 -1.56
CA ARG A 11 10.01 -5.40 -1.02
C ARG A 11 10.76 -6.65 -0.56
N CYS A 12 12.05 -6.78 -0.91
CA CYS A 12 12.88 -7.91 -0.54
C CYS A 12 13.05 -8.09 0.98
N ALA A 13 12.92 -7.02 1.78
CA ALA A 13 13.05 -7.10 3.23
C ALA A 13 11.88 -6.52 4.03
N SER A 14 10.65 -6.45 3.49
CA SER A 14 9.49 -5.95 4.27
C SER A 14 9.20 -6.77 5.53
N TRP A 15 9.65 -8.02 5.59
CA TRP A 15 9.62 -8.86 6.80
C TRP A 15 10.46 -8.30 7.96
N LYS A 16 11.38 -7.36 7.71
CA LYS A 16 12.17 -6.68 8.74
C LYS A 16 11.31 -6.04 9.82
N ILE A 17 10.06 -5.67 9.48
CA ILE A 17 9.10 -5.08 10.42
C ILE A 17 8.74 -6.00 11.59
N LEU A 18 9.03 -7.30 11.47
CA LEU A 18 8.86 -8.28 12.54
C LEU A 18 10.06 -8.32 13.50
N LEU A 19 11.14 -7.62 13.19
CA LEU A 19 12.34 -7.58 13.98
C LEU A 19 12.32 -6.41 14.98
N PRO A 20 13.14 -6.49 16.04
CA PRO A 20 13.44 -5.35 16.89
C PRO A 20 14.09 -4.21 16.11
N PHE A 21 13.88 -3.01 16.64
CA PHE A 21 14.30 -1.75 16.04
C PHE A 21 14.58 -0.77 17.16
N PHE A 22 15.81 -0.77 17.64
CA PHE A 22 16.25 0.19 18.65
C PHE A 22 17.59 0.77 18.22
N LYS A 23 17.88 1.97 18.71
CA LYS A 23 19.12 2.68 18.39
C LYS A 23 20.32 1.81 18.79
N GLY A 24 21.30 1.70 17.89
CA GLY A 24 22.49 0.88 18.12
C GLY A 24 22.32 -0.63 17.95
N ILE A 25 21.18 -1.11 17.42
CA ILE A 25 21.04 -2.52 17.03
C ILE A 25 22.11 -2.90 16.00
N LYS A 26 22.82 -4.00 16.23
CA LYS A 26 23.85 -4.50 15.33
C LYS A 26 23.30 -5.62 14.46
N ILE A 27 23.36 -5.44 13.15
CA ILE A 27 22.88 -6.43 12.17
C ILE A 27 24.03 -6.87 11.29
N LEU A 28 24.17 -8.19 11.12
CA LEU A 28 25.07 -8.80 10.14
C LEU A 28 24.27 -9.54 9.07
N VAL A 29 24.57 -9.28 7.81
CA VAL A 29 24.02 -9.97 6.65
C VAL A 29 25.12 -10.81 6.01
N ALA A 30 24.90 -12.12 5.93
CA ALA A 30 25.78 -13.05 5.24
C ALA A 30 25.08 -13.61 3.99
N GLY A 31 25.61 -13.27 2.82
CA GLY A 31 25.02 -13.61 1.51
C GLY A 31 23.83 -12.72 1.10
N GLY A 32 23.08 -13.14 0.07
CA GLY A 32 21.90 -12.45 -0.42
C GLY A 32 22.16 -11.58 -1.65
N ASN A 33 21.54 -10.40 -1.71
CA ASN A 33 21.70 -9.43 -2.81
C ASN A 33 21.74 -7.98 -2.27
N THR A 34 22.09 -7.03 -3.14
CA THR A 34 22.16 -5.59 -2.85
C THR A 34 20.82 -5.01 -2.41
N TRP A 35 19.70 -5.52 -2.93
CA TRP A 35 18.35 -5.03 -2.60
C TRP A 35 17.95 -5.35 -1.15
N LEU A 36 18.37 -6.52 -0.64
CA LEU A 36 18.24 -6.86 0.78
C LEU A 36 19.00 -5.85 1.65
N LEU A 37 20.24 -5.53 1.30
CA LEU A 37 21.04 -4.53 2.02
C LEU A 37 20.40 -3.15 1.98
N ASN A 38 19.95 -2.71 0.79
CA ASN A 38 19.27 -1.43 0.60
C ASN A 38 18.03 -1.33 1.51
N SER A 39 17.20 -2.37 1.51
CA SER A 39 15.98 -2.40 2.33
C SER A 39 16.28 -2.43 3.83
N LEU A 40 17.32 -3.13 4.29
CA LEU A 40 17.73 -3.10 5.70
C LEU A 40 18.33 -1.73 6.10
N ALA A 41 19.21 -1.15 5.28
CA ALA A 41 19.88 0.13 5.56
C ALA A 41 18.92 1.33 5.68
N ARG A 42 17.72 1.24 5.10
CA ARG A 42 16.66 2.24 5.33
C ARG A 42 16.22 2.32 6.78
N SER A 43 16.11 1.18 7.45
CA SER A 43 15.54 1.10 8.80
C SER A 43 16.57 0.96 9.91
N TYR A 44 17.81 0.59 9.57
CA TYR A 44 18.88 0.40 10.53
C TYR A 44 20.03 1.39 10.30
N GLU A 45 20.56 1.94 11.39
CA GLU A 45 21.68 2.91 11.35
C GLU A 45 22.97 2.30 10.80
N ALA A 46 23.20 1.01 11.06
CA ALA A 46 24.34 0.25 10.57
C ALA A 46 23.95 -1.18 10.18
N VAL A 47 24.34 -1.59 8.98
CA VAL A 47 24.17 -2.95 8.44
C VAL A 47 25.54 -3.46 8.04
N ASP A 48 26.03 -4.46 8.76
CA ASP A 48 27.29 -5.12 8.46
C ASP A 48 27.03 -6.24 7.45
N CYS A 49 27.90 -6.42 6.45
CA CYS A 49 27.75 -7.50 5.48
C CYS A 49 29.04 -8.28 5.23
N LEU A 50 28.87 -9.60 5.04
CA LEU A 50 29.94 -10.57 4.82
C LEU A 50 29.67 -11.36 3.53
N PHE A 51 30.39 -11.03 2.46
CA PHE A 51 30.25 -11.64 1.14
C PHE A 51 31.57 -12.25 0.63
N ASN A 52 31.49 -13.08 -0.41
CA ASN A 52 32.62 -13.83 -0.94
C ASN A 52 33.58 -13.03 -1.82
N ASN A 53 33.08 -12.13 -2.68
CA ASN A 53 33.92 -11.43 -3.65
C ASN A 53 33.93 -9.93 -3.38
N PHE A 54 34.79 -9.51 -2.46
CA PHE A 54 34.85 -8.12 -1.99
C PHE A 54 34.92 -7.07 -3.12
N LYS A 55 35.63 -7.34 -4.23
CA LYS A 55 35.77 -6.37 -5.34
C LYS A 55 34.50 -6.25 -6.18
N GLU A 56 33.96 -7.36 -6.68
CA GLU A 56 32.71 -7.36 -7.44
C GLU A 56 31.54 -6.88 -6.59
N ASP A 57 31.50 -7.31 -5.33
CA ASP A 57 30.45 -6.94 -4.40
C ASP A 57 30.42 -5.44 -4.10
N ASN A 58 31.60 -4.80 -4.04
CA ASN A 58 31.71 -3.35 -3.89
C ASN A 58 31.16 -2.61 -5.11
N ALA A 59 31.49 -3.05 -6.32
CA ALA A 59 31.00 -2.43 -7.54
C ALA A 59 29.47 -2.49 -7.62
N ASP A 60 28.87 -3.63 -7.24
CA ASP A 60 27.42 -3.78 -7.20
C ASP A 60 26.78 -2.87 -6.14
N ILE A 61 27.35 -2.76 -4.95
CA ILE A 61 26.79 -1.87 -3.90
C ILE A 61 26.87 -0.41 -4.37
N GLU A 62 27.97 0.02 -4.97
CA GLU A 62 28.11 1.37 -5.52
C GLU A 62 27.18 1.64 -6.70
N LYS A 63 26.74 0.60 -7.40
CA LYS A 63 25.83 0.73 -8.54
C LYS A 63 24.35 0.65 -8.15
N GLU A 64 24.02 -0.21 -7.18
CA GLU A 64 22.65 -0.65 -6.95
C GLU A 64 22.04 -0.22 -5.62
N VAL A 65 22.86 0.19 -4.64
CA VAL A 65 22.36 0.74 -3.37
C VAL A 65 22.21 2.25 -3.47
N ASP A 66 21.13 2.78 -2.88
CA ASP A 66 20.87 4.20 -2.77
C ASP A 66 22.10 4.94 -2.19
N PRO A 67 22.66 5.95 -2.88
CA PRO A 67 23.80 6.72 -2.41
C PRO A 67 23.68 7.23 -0.97
N HIS A 68 22.47 7.62 -0.54
CA HIS A 68 22.22 8.15 0.80
C HIS A 68 22.27 7.09 1.91
N LEU A 69 22.20 5.80 1.54
CA LEU A 69 22.21 4.68 2.48
C LEU A 69 23.55 3.96 2.52
N ARG A 70 24.47 4.21 1.58
CA ARG A 70 25.75 3.49 1.47
C ARG A 70 26.61 3.63 2.72
N ASN A 71 26.60 4.79 3.35
CA ASN A 71 27.34 5.07 4.59
C ASN A 71 26.85 4.23 5.78
N ARG A 72 25.63 3.68 5.71
CA ARG A 72 25.07 2.77 6.73
C ARG A 72 25.50 1.32 6.52
N ILE A 73 26.10 0.98 5.38
CA ILE A 73 26.51 -0.39 5.06
C ILE A 73 28.01 -0.54 5.26
N ARG A 74 28.42 -1.35 6.25
CA ARG A 74 29.82 -1.67 6.51
C ARG A 74 30.13 -3.06 6.00
N ARG A 75 31.27 -3.19 5.33
CA ARG A 75 31.61 -4.40 4.56
C ARG A 75 32.80 -5.08 5.20
N PHE A 76 32.71 -6.39 5.38
CA PHE A 76 33.79 -7.20 5.93
C PHE A 76 34.19 -8.27 4.92
N SER A 77 35.50 -8.37 4.66
CA SER A 77 36.08 -9.42 3.81
C SER A 77 36.39 -10.70 4.59
N ALA A 78 36.45 -10.61 5.92
CA ALA A 78 36.73 -11.76 6.78
C ALA A 78 35.90 -11.70 8.06
N ILE A 79 35.49 -12.88 8.55
CA ILE A 79 34.69 -13.01 9.78
C ILE A 79 35.39 -12.42 11.01
N LYS A 80 36.73 -12.39 11.03
CA LYS A 80 37.54 -11.80 12.11
C LYS A 80 37.40 -10.28 12.24
N GLN A 81 36.91 -9.61 11.19
CA GLN A 81 36.66 -8.17 11.20
C GLN A 81 35.28 -7.83 11.77
N CYS A 82 34.37 -8.81 11.76
CA CYS A 82 33.04 -8.65 12.34
C CYS A 82 33.15 -8.55 13.87
N ALA A 83 32.33 -7.68 14.47
CA ALA A 83 32.20 -7.67 15.91
C ALA A 83 31.67 -9.02 16.41
N HIS A 84 32.24 -9.55 17.49
CA HIS A 84 31.50 -10.52 18.31
C HIS A 84 30.35 -9.73 18.95
N HIS A 85 29.13 -10.28 19.00
CA HIS A 85 27.90 -9.69 19.57
C HIS A 85 27.01 -8.88 18.59
N TYR A 86 26.41 -9.54 17.59
CA TYR A 86 25.28 -9.00 16.82
C TYR A 86 23.94 -9.25 17.52
N ASP A 87 22.97 -8.37 17.32
CA ASP A 87 21.60 -8.55 17.81
C ASP A 87 20.76 -9.38 16.81
N VAL A 88 21.03 -9.19 15.52
CA VAL A 88 20.38 -9.92 14.42
C VAL A 88 21.43 -10.39 13.42
N ILE A 89 21.37 -11.67 13.03
CA ILE A 89 22.12 -12.22 11.91
C ILE A 89 21.15 -12.66 10.83
N VAL A 90 21.35 -12.20 9.60
CA VAL A 90 20.61 -12.60 8.42
C VAL A 90 21.48 -13.51 7.56
N LEU A 91 21.09 -14.77 7.45
CA LEU A 91 21.66 -15.74 6.52
C LEU A 91 20.77 -15.78 5.28
N ALA A 92 21.27 -15.28 4.17
CA ALA A 92 20.48 -15.18 2.95
C ALA A 92 21.07 -16.07 1.84
N ASP A 93 20.26 -17.04 1.40
CA ASP A 93 20.49 -17.72 0.13
C ASP A 93 20.24 -16.74 -1.02
N GLY A 94 21.19 -16.59 -1.93
CA GLY A 94 21.06 -15.61 -3.01
C GLY A 94 22.19 -15.68 -4.03
N GLN A 95 22.29 -14.64 -4.85
CA GLN A 95 23.39 -14.48 -5.83
C GLN A 95 24.74 -14.37 -5.13
N LYS A 96 24.79 -13.63 -4.01
CA LYS A 96 26.00 -13.50 -3.19
C LYS A 96 25.99 -14.61 -2.15
N THR A 97 27.10 -15.33 -2.06
CA THR A 97 27.32 -16.41 -1.08
C THR A 97 28.35 -15.98 -0.05
N THR A 98 28.43 -16.72 1.05
CA THR A 98 29.47 -16.59 2.08
C THR A 98 30.29 -17.89 2.14
N GLN A 99 31.60 -17.77 2.36
CA GLN A 99 32.56 -18.87 2.40
C GLN A 99 32.58 -19.54 3.77
N TYR A 100 31.95 -18.91 4.76
CA TYR A 100 31.86 -19.41 6.11
C TYR A 100 30.63 -20.28 6.29
N SER A 101 30.78 -21.37 7.05
CA SER A 101 29.65 -22.17 7.47
C SER A 101 28.69 -21.30 8.31
N PHE A 102 27.39 -21.51 8.15
CA PHE A 102 26.40 -20.81 8.96
C PHE A 102 26.62 -21.00 10.46
N GLN A 103 27.16 -22.15 10.90
CA GLN A 103 27.53 -22.39 12.30
C GLN A 103 28.58 -21.40 12.81
N HIS A 104 29.64 -21.15 12.03
CA HIS A 104 30.65 -20.16 12.39
C HIS A 104 30.07 -18.75 12.45
N ILE A 105 29.20 -18.38 11.51
CA ILE A 105 28.56 -17.06 11.52
C ILE A 105 27.64 -16.89 12.73
N THR A 106 26.86 -17.92 13.08
CA THR A 106 25.94 -17.87 14.23
C THR A 106 26.63 -17.68 15.58
N SER A 107 27.93 -18.03 15.68
CA SER A 107 28.73 -17.77 16.89
C SER A 107 28.90 -16.28 17.21
N LEU A 108 28.69 -15.40 16.22
CA LEU A 108 28.77 -13.95 16.42
C LEU A 108 27.50 -13.36 17.03
N LEU A 109 26.42 -14.14 17.12
CA LEU A 109 25.13 -13.69 17.63
C LEU A 109 25.16 -13.58 19.16
N LYS A 110 24.63 -12.48 19.71
CA LYS A 110 24.45 -12.31 21.15
C LYS A 110 23.54 -13.41 21.71
N LYS A 111 23.67 -13.67 23.01
CA LYS A 111 22.68 -14.46 23.75
C LYS A 111 21.29 -13.83 23.57
N ASN A 112 20.28 -14.64 23.24
CA ASN A 112 18.94 -14.20 22.86
C ASN A 112 18.85 -13.29 21.61
N GLY A 113 19.89 -13.25 20.77
CA GLY A 113 19.81 -12.61 19.45
C GLY A 113 18.87 -13.34 18.50
N LEU A 114 18.55 -12.70 17.38
CA LEU A 114 17.68 -13.28 16.34
C LEU A 114 18.49 -13.80 15.17
N LEU A 115 18.14 -14.99 14.71
CA LEU A 115 18.70 -15.59 13.50
C LEU A 115 17.63 -15.63 12.41
N ILE A 116 17.90 -14.95 11.30
CA ILE A 116 17.01 -14.91 10.15
C ILE A 116 17.60 -15.76 9.05
N HIS A 117 16.80 -16.63 8.45
CA HIS A 117 17.18 -17.39 7.28
C HIS A 117 16.24 -17.08 6.11
N ILE A 118 16.80 -16.56 5.02
CA ILE A 118 16.07 -16.27 3.78
C ILE A 118 16.45 -17.34 2.77
N GLY A 119 15.48 -18.17 2.36
CA GLY A 119 15.73 -19.26 1.42
C GLY A 119 15.02 -19.07 0.09
N ILE A 120 15.70 -19.46 -0.98
CA ILE A 120 15.19 -19.47 -2.35
C ILE A 120 15.30 -20.90 -2.91
N GLY A 121 14.26 -21.40 -3.58
CA GLY A 121 14.31 -22.65 -4.34
C GLY A 121 14.58 -23.91 -3.50
N ASN A 122 13.72 -24.22 -2.51
CA ASN A 122 13.82 -25.38 -1.59
C ASN A 122 14.98 -25.34 -0.59
N LYS A 123 15.74 -24.24 -0.51
CA LYS A 123 16.93 -24.14 0.36
C LYS A 123 16.65 -23.71 1.80
N LEU A 124 15.38 -23.52 2.20
CA LEU A 124 15.06 -23.21 3.59
C LEU A 124 15.59 -24.29 4.54
N LEU A 125 16.39 -23.87 5.52
CA LEU A 125 16.90 -24.74 6.57
C LEU A 125 15.74 -25.41 7.32
N ARG A 126 15.94 -26.67 7.71
CA ARG A 126 14.97 -27.43 8.48
C ARG A 126 15.04 -27.05 9.96
N ASN A 127 13.91 -27.16 10.68
CA ASN A 127 13.83 -26.95 12.14
C ASN A 127 14.96 -27.63 12.93
N ASN A 128 15.33 -28.86 12.55
CA ASN A 128 16.38 -29.61 13.26
C ASN A 128 17.75 -28.92 13.20
N TRP A 129 18.02 -28.15 12.14
CA TRP A 129 19.25 -27.37 12.03
C TRP A 129 19.29 -26.26 13.08
N PHE A 130 18.21 -25.48 13.22
CA PHE A 130 18.10 -24.43 14.24
C PHE A 130 18.15 -24.98 15.66
N ARG A 131 17.46 -26.10 15.91
CA ARG A 131 17.49 -26.77 17.22
C ARG A 131 18.89 -27.22 17.64
N ARG A 132 19.72 -27.69 16.68
CA ARG A 132 21.10 -28.11 16.94
C ARG A 132 22.00 -26.96 17.40
N ILE A 133 21.69 -25.73 17.03
CA ILE A 133 22.45 -24.53 17.45
C ILE A 133 21.74 -23.77 18.59
N GLY A 134 20.76 -24.38 19.25
CA GLY A 134 20.08 -23.82 20.43
C GLY A 134 18.92 -22.87 20.15
N TYR A 135 18.41 -22.84 18.91
CA TYR A 135 17.27 -22.01 18.51
C TYR A 135 16.02 -22.88 18.38
N TYR A 136 15.15 -22.82 19.40
CA TYR A 136 13.99 -23.71 19.52
C TYR A 136 12.68 -23.11 19.00
N ASN A 137 12.61 -21.78 18.90
CA ASN A 137 11.45 -21.05 18.41
C ASN A 137 11.72 -20.61 16.96
N CYS A 138 10.97 -21.16 16.01
CA CYS A 138 11.12 -20.83 14.59
C CYS A 138 9.77 -20.45 13.98
N GLN A 139 9.62 -19.20 13.58
CA GLN A 139 8.47 -18.74 12.82
C GLN A 139 8.77 -18.75 11.32
N TYR A 140 7.91 -19.39 10.55
CA TYR A 140 8.08 -19.55 9.10
C TYR A 140 7.11 -18.65 8.36
N TYR A 141 7.65 -17.73 7.56
CA TYR A 141 6.89 -16.86 6.67
C TYR A 141 7.08 -17.29 5.23
N ALA A 142 6.00 -17.65 4.54
CA ALA A 142 6.03 -17.87 3.10
C ALA A 142 6.04 -16.52 2.36
N ALA A 143 6.76 -16.45 1.25
CA ALA A 143 6.84 -15.26 0.40
C ALA A 143 6.14 -15.51 -0.94
N LEU A 144 5.15 -14.68 -1.32
CA LEU A 144 4.44 -14.82 -2.59
C LEU A 144 4.37 -13.49 -3.38
N PRO A 145 4.67 -13.49 -4.69
CA PRO A 145 5.41 -14.54 -5.41
C PRO A 145 6.89 -14.59 -4.95
N ALA A 146 7.53 -15.75 -5.13
CA ALA A 146 8.90 -15.99 -4.70
C ALA A 146 9.95 -14.97 -5.20
N SER A 147 9.88 -14.60 -6.48
CA SER A 147 10.87 -13.74 -7.14
C SER A 147 10.72 -12.27 -6.81
N ALA A 148 9.52 -11.83 -6.43
CA ALA A 148 9.21 -10.44 -6.12
C ALA A 148 8.07 -10.39 -5.09
N PRO A 149 8.36 -10.72 -3.82
CA PRO A 149 7.33 -10.86 -2.79
C PRO A 149 6.41 -9.64 -2.73
N ARG A 150 5.12 -9.92 -2.68
CA ARG A 150 4.04 -8.95 -2.45
C ARG A 150 3.37 -9.19 -1.10
N ILE A 151 3.43 -10.41 -0.60
CA ILE A 151 2.94 -10.82 0.70
C ILE A 151 3.95 -11.74 1.39
N PHE A 152 4.17 -11.51 2.68
CA PHE A 152 4.73 -12.48 3.63
C PHE A 152 3.66 -12.88 4.63
N PHE A 153 3.50 -14.17 4.90
CA PHE A 153 2.51 -14.64 5.89
C PHE A 153 2.99 -15.92 6.56
N PRO A 154 2.61 -16.16 7.82
CA PRO A 154 3.11 -17.29 8.57
C PRO A 154 2.45 -18.58 8.04
N LEU A 155 3.23 -19.65 8.04
CA LEU A 155 2.75 -20.97 7.63
C LEU A 155 1.86 -21.62 8.70
N CYS A 156 1.96 -21.20 9.96
CA CYS A 156 1.10 -21.67 11.04
C CYS A 156 0.55 -20.46 11.79
N PRO A 157 -0.71 -20.52 12.30
CA PRO A 157 -1.65 -21.64 12.23
C PRO A 157 -2.38 -21.73 10.88
N LYS A 158 -2.90 -22.94 10.55
CA LYS A 158 -3.60 -23.23 9.28
C LYS A 158 -4.73 -22.26 8.95
N LYS A 159 -5.52 -21.85 9.96
CA LYS A 159 -6.64 -20.92 9.78
C LYS A 159 -6.16 -19.55 9.31
N PHE A 160 -5.15 -18.99 9.95
CA PHE A 160 -4.58 -17.70 9.56
C PHE A 160 -3.88 -17.79 8.19
N ARG A 161 -3.16 -18.88 7.92
CA ARG A 161 -2.57 -19.12 6.59
C ARG A 161 -3.62 -19.08 5.47
N GLN A 162 -4.78 -19.72 5.66
CA GLN A 162 -5.88 -19.70 4.69
C GLN A 162 -6.48 -18.29 4.51
N LYS A 163 -6.62 -17.56 5.61
CA LYS A 163 -7.06 -16.16 5.64
C LYS A 163 -6.14 -15.27 4.78
N CYS A 164 -4.83 -15.38 4.96
CA CYS A 164 -3.82 -14.62 4.20
C CYS A 164 -3.85 -14.93 2.70
N LEU A 165 -3.99 -16.21 2.33
CA LEU A 165 -4.09 -16.61 0.92
C LEU A 165 -5.33 -16.00 0.26
N SER A 166 -6.47 -16.01 0.94
CA SER A 166 -7.72 -15.45 0.41
C SER A 166 -7.70 -13.93 0.19
N PHE A 167 -6.84 -13.23 0.94
CA PHE A 167 -6.69 -11.78 0.84
C PHE A 167 -5.75 -11.37 -0.29
N HIS A 168 -4.78 -12.21 -0.66
CA HIS A 168 -3.90 -11.92 -1.79
C HIS A 168 -4.66 -12.05 -3.12
N LYS A 169 -4.69 -11.02 -3.95
CA LYS A 169 -5.36 -11.05 -5.27
C LYS A 169 -4.39 -10.73 -6.40
N PRO A 170 -3.79 -11.74 -7.04
CA PRO A 170 -2.86 -11.52 -8.15
C PRO A 170 -3.55 -10.92 -9.38
N GLY A 171 -2.81 -10.04 -10.07
CA GLY A 171 -3.28 -9.41 -11.31
C GLY A 171 -3.42 -10.38 -12.48
N SER A 172 -2.49 -11.33 -12.66
CA SER A 172 -2.45 -12.23 -13.81
C SER A 172 -3.30 -13.50 -13.62
N GLN A 173 -3.91 -13.99 -14.70
CA GLN A 173 -4.73 -15.22 -14.67
C GLN A 173 -3.93 -16.44 -14.20
N LYS A 174 -2.69 -16.60 -14.67
CA LYS A 174 -1.77 -17.68 -14.24
C LYS A 174 -1.53 -17.64 -12.72
N ALA A 175 -1.28 -16.46 -12.17
CA ALA A 175 -1.06 -16.31 -10.73
C ALA A 175 -2.35 -16.54 -9.92
N ARG A 176 -3.52 -16.16 -10.43
CA ARG A 176 -4.81 -16.47 -9.79
C ARG A 176 -5.07 -17.98 -9.74
N LEU A 177 -4.76 -18.71 -10.81
CA LEU A 177 -4.89 -20.18 -10.83
C LEU A 177 -3.90 -20.83 -9.85
N GLY A 178 -2.65 -20.39 -9.85
CA GLY A 178 -1.63 -20.84 -8.89
C GLY A 178 -2.07 -20.59 -7.45
N LEU A 179 -2.67 -19.43 -7.15
CA LEU A 179 -3.18 -19.12 -5.82
C LEU A 179 -4.33 -20.05 -5.42
N LYS A 180 -5.30 -20.33 -6.31
CA LYS A 180 -6.39 -21.29 -6.03
C LYS A 180 -5.84 -22.69 -5.71
N LEU A 181 -4.81 -23.13 -6.43
CA LEU A 181 -4.13 -24.38 -6.14
C LEU A 181 -3.48 -24.36 -4.75
N LEU A 182 -2.76 -23.27 -4.41
CA LEU A 182 -2.16 -23.10 -3.08
C LEU A 182 -3.21 -23.05 -1.96
N GLU A 183 -4.36 -22.42 -2.19
CA GLU A 183 -5.49 -22.44 -1.25
C GLU A 183 -6.01 -23.86 -1.03
N ALA A 184 -6.22 -24.63 -2.10
CA ALA A 184 -6.67 -26.02 -2.01
C ALA A 184 -5.65 -26.89 -1.25
N MET A 185 -4.36 -26.78 -1.58
CA MET A 185 -3.28 -27.48 -0.89
C MET A 185 -3.20 -27.08 0.59
N SER A 186 -3.34 -25.78 0.90
CA SER A 186 -3.37 -25.26 2.26
C SER A 186 -4.55 -25.78 3.08
N ARG A 187 -5.70 -26.07 2.45
CA ARG A 187 -6.85 -26.76 3.08
C ARG A 187 -6.54 -28.20 3.45
N LEU A 188 -5.70 -28.87 2.66
CA LEU A 188 -5.19 -30.21 2.96
C LEU A 188 -3.92 -30.21 3.85
N ASP A 189 -3.51 -29.04 4.34
CA ASP A 189 -2.29 -28.82 5.12
C ASP A 189 -0.98 -29.18 4.39
N PHE A 190 -1.02 -29.25 3.06
CA PHE A 190 0.15 -29.47 2.22
C PHE A 190 0.93 -28.17 2.00
N ILE A 191 1.86 -27.86 2.91
CA ILE A 191 2.61 -26.58 2.94
C ILE A 191 3.94 -26.59 2.16
N MET A 192 4.38 -27.74 1.63
CA MET A 192 5.69 -27.86 0.99
C MET A 192 5.95 -26.84 -0.14
N PRO A 193 4.99 -26.53 -1.04
CA PRO A 193 5.18 -25.50 -2.07
C PRO A 193 5.40 -24.10 -1.49
N LEU A 194 4.78 -23.79 -0.35
CA LEU A 194 4.90 -22.51 0.34
C LEU A 194 6.21 -22.40 1.13
N ARG A 195 6.83 -23.53 1.50
CA ARG A 195 8.15 -23.59 2.14
C ARG A 195 9.32 -23.40 1.16
N ARG A 196 9.07 -23.30 -0.14
CA ARG A 196 10.16 -23.18 -1.13
C ARG A 196 10.85 -21.83 -1.09
N HIS A 197 10.10 -20.79 -0.71
CA HIS A 197 10.53 -19.40 -0.71
C HIS A 197 9.94 -18.70 0.50
N GLY A 198 10.79 -18.13 1.33
CA GLY A 198 10.33 -17.56 2.57
C GLY A 198 11.44 -17.12 3.48
N VAL A 199 11.01 -16.71 4.66
CA VAL A 199 11.86 -16.20 5.73
C VAL A 199 11.57 -17.02 6.97
N ILE A 200 12.62 -17.46 7.64
CA ILE A 200 12.53 -18.08 8.97
C ILE A 200 13.09 -17.07 9.95
N ILE A 201 12.31 -16.77 10.98
CA ILE A 201 12.77 -15.99 12.13
C ILE A 201 12.96 -16.98 13.27
N ALA A 202 14.20 -17.18 13.68
CA ALA A 202 14.58 -18.11 14.72
C ALA A 202 15.11 -17.37 15.96
N SER A 203 14.67 -17.81 17.13
CA SER A 203 15.05 -17.23 18.42
C SER A 203 15.20 -18.31 19.50
N GLN A 204 15.98 -17.99 20.54
CA GLN A 204 16.13 -18.86 21.71
C GLN A 204 14.87 -18.81 22.60
N LYS A 205 14.33 -17.61 22.84
CA LYS A 205 13.05 -17.35 23.53
C LYS A 205 11.93 -17.04 22.53
N ALA A 206 10.66 -17.14 22.91
CA ALA A 206 9.57 -16.76 22.03
C ALA A 206 9.64 -15.26 21.69
N LEU A 207 9.26 -14.89 20.45
CA LEU A 207 9.23 -13.47 20.05
C LEU A 207 8.14 -12.68 20.80
N GLU A 208 7.07 -13.37 21.22
CA GLU A 208 5.98 -12.80 22.01
C GLU A 208 6.45 -12.30 23.39
N ASP A 209 7.53 -12.89 23.93
CA ASP A 209 8.09 -12.50 25.23
C ASP A 209 9.00 -11.25 25.13
N ARG A 210 9.12 -10.66 23.93
CA ARG A 210 10.01 -9.53 23.67
C ARG A 210 9.23 -8.22 23.53
N ASN A 211 9.54 -7.28 24.42
CA ASN A 211 8.92 -5.94 24.43
C ASN A 211 9.41 -5.02 23.29
N ASP A 212 10.42 -5.43 22.52
CA ASP A 212 11.04 -4.60 21.47
C ASP A 212 10.50 -4.88 20.05
N THR A 213 9.46 -5.71 19.93
CA THR A 213 8.87 -6.10 18.64
C THR A 213 7.59 -5.33 18.32
N LEU A 214 7.25 -5.23 17.03
CA LEU A 214 6.00 -4.60 16.60
C LEU A 214 4.77 -5.29 17.22
N SER A 215 4.81 -6.62 17.31
CA SER A 215 3.69 -7.41 17.86
C SER A 215 3.44 -7.07 19.33
N SER A 216 4.50 -6.89 20.13
CA SER A 216 4.38 -6.47 21.53
C SER A 216 3.87 -5.04 21.64
N TRP A 217 4.42 -4.12 20.83
CA TRP A 217 3.98 -2.72 20.82
C TRP A 217 2.50 -2.58 20.43
N LEU A 218 2.08 -3.26 19.35
CA LEU A 218 0.66 -3.32 18.96
C LEU A 218 -0.20 -3.91 20.07
N GLY A 219 0.32 -4.94 20.77
CA GLY A 219 -0.43 -5.60 21.82
C GLY A 219 -0.69 -4.73 23.03
N GLU A 220 0.30 -3.93 23.43
CA GLU A 220 0.19 -2.91 24.46
C GLU A 220 -0.74 -1.78 24.01
N ALA A 221 -0.49 -1.20 22.83
CA ALA A 221 -1.24 -0.05 22.32
C ALA A 221 -2.73 -0.36 22.09
N LEU A 222 -3.06 -1.58 21.68
CA LEU A 222 -4.45 -2.02 21.47
C LEU A 222 -5.07 -2.71 22.68
N SER A 223 -4.31 -2.89 23.77
CA SER A 223 -4.70 -3.67 24.95
C SER A 223 -5.24 -5.07 24.57
N ARG A 224 -4.61 -5.70 23.57
CA ARG A 224 -5.02 -6.98 22.98
C ARG A 224 -3.83 -7.76 22.49
N LYS A 225 -3.70 -9.04 22.87
CA LYS A 225 -2.63 -9.88 22.34
C LYS A 225 -2.75 -10.04 20.82
N ILE A 226 -1.67 -9.78 20.09
CA ILE A 226 -1.55 -10.06 18.65
C ILE A 226 -0.92 -11.43 18.47
N GLU A 227 -1.64 -12.36 17.84
CA GLU A 227 -1.19 -13.74 17.64
C GLU A 227 -0.41 -13.91 16.34
N ASN A 228 -0.91 -13.32 15.25
CA ASN A 228 -0.34 -13.54 13.92
C ASN A 228 -0.32 -12.26 13.10
N ILE A 229 0.73 -12.07 12.30
CA ILE A 229 0.89 -10.92 11.41
C ILE A 229 1.14 -11.43 10.00
N ALA A 230 0.43 -10.87 9.01
CA ALA A 230 0.80 -10.97 7.60
C ALA A 230 1.19 -9.61 7.08
N ILE A 231 2.13 -9.56 6.14
CA ILE A 231 2.77 -8.35 5.63
C ILE A 231 2.49 -8.24 4.14
N TYR A 232 1.88 -7.14 3.73
CA TYR A 232 1.75 -6.72 2.34
C TYR A 232 2.79 -5.63 2.07
N CYS A 233 3.72 -5.94 1.16
CA CYS A 233 4.92 -5.12 0.95
C CYS A 233 4.65 -3.78 0.23
N GLY A 234 3.41 -3.54 -0.20
CA GLY A 234 3.02 -2.38 -0.99
C GLY A 234 3.50 -2.42 -2.44
N SER A 235 3.24 -1.33 -3.15
CA SER A 235 3.85 -0.98 -4.43
C SER A 235 5.09 -0.11 -4.22
N ASP A 236 5.94 -0.06 -5.23
CA ASP A 236 7.04 0.89 -5.29
C ASP A 236 6.46 2.23 -5.77
N SER A 237 6.16 3.14 -4.83
CA SER A 237 5.52 4.44 -5.09
C SER A 237 6.09 5.51 -4.15
N PRO A 238 6.00 6.80 -4.48
CA PRO A 238 6.41 7.85 -3.55
C PRO A 238 5.66 7.80 -2.21
N ARG A 239 4.37 7.41 -2.24
CA ARG A 239 3.52 7.23 -1.05
C ARG A 239 3.62 5.83 -0.43
N ARG A 240 4.79 5.21 -0.49
CA ARG A 240 4.97 3.81 -0.08
C ARG A 240 4.61 3.62 1.39
N LYS A 241 3.78 2.60 1.64
CA LYS A 241 3.40 2.11 2.96
C LYS A 241 3.43 0.58 3.00
N ILE A 242 3.87 0.02 4.11
CA ILE A 242 3.74 -1.41 4.40
C ILE A 242 2.38 -1.61 5.08
N THR A 243 1.59 -2.55 4.59
CA THR A 243 0.26 -2.85 5.16
C THR A 243 0.30 -4.22 5.82
N LEU A 244 -0.16 -4.34 7.05
CA LEU A 244 -0.20 -5.58 7.80
C LEU A 244 -1.64 -6.01 8.04
N LEU A 245 -1.87 -7.31 8.07
CA LEU A 245 -3.05 -7.90 8.70
C LEU A 245 -2.59 -8.52 10.03
N ALA A 246 -3.04 -7.94 11.14
CA ALA A 246 -2.75 -8.44 12.49
C ALA A 246 -3.99 -9.14 13.05
N GLU A 247 -3.88 -10.44 13.33
CA GLU A 247 -4.90 -11.23 14.00
C GLU A 247 -4.73 -11.12 15.51
N ALA A 248 -5.76 -10.58 16.16
CA ALA A 248 -5.84 -10.51 17.60
C ALA A 248 -6.31 -11.85 18.20
N GLU A 249 -5.96 -12.08 19.46
CA GLU A 249 -6.44 -13.23 20.23
C GLU A 249 -7.97 -13.35 20.18
N LYS A 250 -8.45 -14.59 20.05
CA LYS A 250 -9.88 -14.87 19.94
C LYS A 250 -10.60 -14.73 21.27
N GLN A 251 -11.15 -13.54 21.50
CA GLN A 251 -12.17 -13.28 22.51
C GLN A 251 -13.55 -13.11 21.84
N ALA A 252 -14.62 -13.16 22.63
CA ALA A 252 -15.95 -12.84 22.13
C ALA A 252 -15.95 -11.39 21.61
N ARG A 253 -15.99 -11.20 20.27
CA ARG A 253 -15.80 -9.92 19.52
C ARG A 253 -14.36 -9.53 19.17
N ALA A 254 -13.44 -10.49 19.03
CA ALA A 254 -12.13 -10.20 18.45
C ALA A 254 -12.27 -9.63 17.02
N ILE A 255 -11.64 -8.49 16.78
CA ILE A 255 -11.56 -7.80 15.49
C ILE A 255 -10.10 -7.88 15.07
N ASP A 256 -9.86 -8.27 13.82
CA ASP A 256 -8.53 -8.20 13.22
C ASP A 256 -8.22 -6.76 12.84
N PHE A 257 -6.94 -6.41 12.81
CA PHE A 257 -6.49 -5.07 12.50
C PHE A 257 -5.77 -5.02 11.17
N VAL A 258 -5.98 -3.92 10.45
CA VAL A 258 -5.09 -3.50 9.37
C VAL A 258 -4.15 -2.44 9.95
N VAL A 259 -2.85 -2.68 9.84
CA VAL A 259 -1.81 -1.74 10.32
C VAL A 259 -1.07 -1.19 9.12
N LYS A 260 -1.06 0.13 8.94
CA LYS A 260 -0.32 0.81 7.88
C LYS A 260 0.89 1.50 8.47
N ILE A 261 2.06 1.21 7.92
CA ILE A 261 3.35 1.73 8.39
C ILE A 261 3.99 2.51 7.24
N ALA A 262 4.23 3.79 7.47
CA ALA A 262 4.86 4.64 6.48
C ALA A 262 6.33 4.26 6.27
N ASP A 263 6.74 4.16 5.01
CA ASP A 263 8.13 3.93 4.62
C ASP A 263 8.78 5.17 3.98
N THR A 264 7.97 6.18 3.65
CA THR A 264 8.38 7.47 3.10
C THR A 264 7.63 8.63 3.78
N PRO A 265 8.15 9.86 3.74
CA PRO A 265 7.45 11.04 4.23
C PRO A 265 6.07 11.24 3.56
N GLU A 266 5.97 11.01 2.25
CA GLU A 266 4.70 11.10 1.52
C GLU A 266 3.74 9.97 1.93
N GLY A 267 4.26 8.78 2.23
CA GLY A 267 3.47 7.69 2.80
C GLY A 267 2.95 8.03 4.20
N ALA A 268 3.75 8.72 5.02
CA ALA A 268 3.32 9.21 6.34
C ALA A 268 2.23 10.27 6.24
N THR A 269 2.27 11.13 5.22
CA THR A 269 1.17 12.06 4.93
C THR A 269 -0.08 11.31 4.47
N ALA A 270 0.05 10.31 3.58
CA ALA A 270 -1.07 9.54 3.07
C ALA A 270 -1.83 8.76 4.16
N ILE A 271 -1.11 8.10 5.08
CA ILE A 271 -1.79 7.37 6.18
C ILE A 271 -2.46 8.32 7.18
N ARG A 272 -1.91 9.52 7.41
CA ARG A 272 -2.54 10.55 8.25
C ARG A 272 -3.80 11.12 7.62
N GLN A 273 -3.77 11.38 6.31
CA GLN A 273 -4.94 11.81 5.55
C GLN A 273 -6.06 10.76 5.61
N GLU A 274 -5.70 9.48 5.53
CA GLU A 274 -6.65 8.39 5.74
C GLU A 274 -7.20 8.38 7.17
N GLY A 275 -6.36 8.58 8.20
CA GLY A 275 -6.80 8.71 9.59
C GLY A 275 -7.80 9.84 9.79
N GLU A 276 -7.49 11.04 9.32
CA GLU A 276 -8.39 12.21 9.36
C GLU A 276 -9.73 11.92 8.66
N ALA A 277 -9.70 11.21 7.53
CA ALA A 277 -10.91 10.83 6.80
C ALA A 277 -11.74 9.82 7.61
N LEU A 278 -11.13 8.77 8.14
CA LEU A 278 -11.82 7.75 8.94
C LEU A 278 -12.41 8.34 10.23
N GLN A 279 -11.72 9.28 10.85
CA GLN A 279 -12.22 9.99 12.03
C GLN A 279 -13.42 10.86 11.69
N ALA A 280 -13.40 11.57 10.55
CA ALA A 280 -14.56 12.34 10.09
C ALA A 280 -15.76 11.45 9.72
N LEU A 281 -15.51 10.21 9.28
CA LEU A 281 -16.56 9.24 8.96
C LEU A 281 -17.15 8.56 10.22
N GLU A 282 -16.49 8.71 11.37
CA GLU A 282 -16.98 8.14 12.63
C GLU A 282 -18.32 8.78 13.03
N GLY A 283 -19.34 7.96 13.28
CA GLY A 283 -20.69 8.42 13.60
C GLY A 283 -21.52 8.93 12.40
N ALA A 284 -20.92 9.08 11.23
CA ALA A 284 -21.66 9.40 10.02
C ALA A 284 -22.59 8.24 9.64
N LYS A 285 -23.88 8.53 9.40
CA LYS A 285 -24.87 7.54 8.93
C LYS A 285 -24.70 7.29 7.43
N LEU A 286 -23.66 6.55 7.08
CA LEU A 286 -23.33 6.22 5.69
C LEU A 286 -24.08 4.97 5.22
N PHE A 287 -24.33 4.91 3.91
CA PHE A 287 -24.82 3.69 3.25
C PHE A 287 -23.66 2.70 2.95
N CYS A 288 -22.67 2.64 3.82
CA CYS A 288 -21.53 1.72 3.74
C CYS A 288 -20.86 1.53 5.10
N GLU A 289 -20.04 0.49 5.18
CA GLU A 289 -19.05 0.31 6.24
C GLU A 289 -17.70 0.84 5.77
N VAL A 290 -17.03 1.51 6.69
CA VAL A 290 -15.66 1.99 6.52
C VAL A 290 -14.81 1.42 7.66
N PRO A 291 -13.47 1.32 7.49
CA PRO A 291 -12.59 0.93 8.58
C PRO A 291 -12.77 1.90 9.76
N GLN A 292 -12.83 1.36 10.97
CA GLN A 292 -12.80 2.18 12.18
C GLN A 292 -11.33 2.45 12.50
N LEU A 293 -10.97 3.72 12.71
CA LEU A 293 -9.65 4.11 13.19
C LEU A 293 -9.51 3.72 14.67
N PHE A 294 -8.44 3.02 15.02
CA PHE A 294 -8.14 2.63 16.41
C PHE A 294 -7.00 3.44 17.01
N LEU A 295 -5.96 3.68 16.21
CA LEU A 295 -4.72 4.31 16.68
C LEU A 295 -4.00 5.02 15.54
N GLU A 296 -3.43 6.17 15.84
CA GLU A 296 -2.36 6.79 15.08
C GLU A 296 -1.21 7.12 16.04
N ASP A 297 -0.02 6.62 15.75
CA ASP A 297 1.14 6.78 16.61
C ASP A 297 2.45 6.62 15.82
N THR A 298 3.58 6.74 16.49
CA THR A 298 4.91 6.49 15.94
C THR A 298 5.55 5.30 16.63
N TRP A 299 6.01 4.34 15.83
CA TRP A 299 6.82 3.24 16.32
C TRP A 299 8.21 3.35 15.71
N GLN A 300 9.20 3.67 16.56
CA GLN A 300 10.62 3.75 16.20
C GLN A 300 10.90 4.66 14.99
N GLY A 301 10.23 5.81 14.96
CA GLY A 301 10.36 6.81 13.90
C GLY A 301 9.49 6.55 12.66
N HIS A 302 8.81 5.40 12.57
CA HIS A 302 7.82 5.16 11.54
C HIS A 302 6.43 5.61 11.99
N ALA A 303 5.76 6.43 11.19
CA ALA A 303 4.35 6.73 11.40
C ALA A 303 3.51 5.45 11.17
N ILE A 304 2.63 5.15 12.11
CA ILE A 304 1.74 3.99 12.11
C ILE A 304 0.30 4.44 12.26
N GLN A 305 -0.57 3.81 11.47
CA GLN A 305 -2.03 3.92 11.57
C GLN A 305 -2.63 2.52 11.71
N VAL A 306 -3.54 2.34 12.66
CA VAL A 306 -4.22 1.06 12.92
C VAL A 306 -5.73 1.25 12.76
N GLN A 307 -6.36 0.36 12.00
CA GLN A 307 -7.80 0.33 11.77
C GLN A 307 -8.39 -1.08 11.87
N SER A 308 -9.71 -1.17 11.98
CA SER A 308 -10.40 -2.45 11.82
C SER A 308 -10.18 -3.04 10.43
N ALA A 309 -9.94 -4.34 10.38
CA ALA A 309 -10.04 -5.09 9.15
C ALA A 309 -11.54 -5.33 8.84
N LEU A 310 -12.02 -4.86 7.70
CA LEU A 310 -13.36 -5.21 7.26
C LEU A 310 -13.40 -6.69 6.84
N PRO A 311 -14.59 -7.34 6.84
CA PRO A 311 -14.73 -8.77 6.61
C PRO A 311 -14.04 -9.23 5.32
N LEU A 312 -13.06 -10.12 5.45
CA LEU A 312 -12.19 -10.54 4.33
C LEU A 312 -12.93 -11.30 3.22
N SER A 313 -14.03 -11.98 3.57
CA SER A 313 -14.91 -12.68 2.63
C SER A 313 -15.98 -11.74 2.07
N THR A 314 -15.55 -10.68 1.41
CA THR A 314 -16.48 -9.82 0.68
C THR A 314 -16.72 -10.34 -0.74
N GLY A 315 -17.92 -10.13 -1.27
CA GLY A 315 -18.36 -10.57 -2.59
C GLY A 315 -17.65 -9.86 -3.77
N PRO A 316 -18.19 -10.01 -4.99
CA PRO A 316 -17.52 -9.55 -6.21
C PRO A 316 -17.31 -8.04 -6.23
N GLN A 317 -16.32 -7.60 -7.00
CA GLN A 317 -16.21 -6.20 -7.43
C GLN A 317 -17.33 -5.94 -8.44
N ILE A 318 -18.06 -4.85 -8.27
CA ILE A 318 -19.08 -4.42 -9.22
C ILE A 318 -18.43 -3.37 -10.12
N PRO A 319 -18.20 -3.66 -11.42
CA PRO A 319 -17.52 -2.74 -12.32
C PRO A 319 -18.40 -1.55 -12.73
N GLU A 320 -19.71 -1.63 -12.53
CA GLU A 320 -20.66 -0.62 -12.98
C GLU A 320 -21.13 0.28 -11.83
N LEU A 321 -21.28 1.59 -12.12
CA LEU A 321 -21.81 2.55 -11.15
C LEU A 321 -23.34 2.39 -11.04
N THR A 322 -23.76 1.56 -10.09
CA THR A 322 -25.18 1.26 -9.82
C THR A 322 -25.86 2.34 -8.98
N VAL A 323 -27.20 2.28 -8.88
CA VAL A 323 -28.00 3.18 -8.02
C VAL A 323 -27.56 3.12 -6.55
N ASN A 324 -27.12 1.95 -6.05
CA ASN A 324 -26.64 1.84 -4.68
C ASN A 324 -25.33 2.60 -4.45
N HIS A 325 -24.45 2.66 -5.46
CA HIS A 325 -23.27 3.52 -5.38
C HIS A 325 -23.67 5.00 -5.35
N LEU A 326 -24.66 5.41 -6.14
CA LEU A 326 -25.16 6.79 -6.12
C LEU A 326 -25.79 7.15 -4.77
N ARG A 327 -26.55 6.24 -4.14
CA ARG A 327 -27.07 6.41 -2.78
C ARG A 327 -25.95 6.57 -1.75
N LEU A 328 -24.89 5.78 -1.87
CA LEU A 328 -23.69 5.92 -1.04
C LEU A 328 -23.07 7.30 -1.20
N LEU A 329 -22.81 7.74 -2.44
CA LEU A 329 -22.23 9.05 -2.72
C LEU A 329 -23.13 10.20 -2.25
N ALA A 330 -24.45 10.09 -2.40
CA ALA A 330 -25.41 11.06 -1.87
C ALA A 330 -25.48 11.06 -0.33
N SER A 331 -25.20 9.93 0.33
CA SER A 331 -25.05 9.89 1.79
C SER A 331 -23.74 10.54 2.25
N LEU A 332 -22.65 10.30 1.51
CA LEU A 332 -21.34 10.87 1.78
C LEU A 332 -21.33 12.39 1.58
N SER A 333 -22.10 12.91 0.62
CA SER A 333 -22.17 14.35 0.34
C SER A 333 -22.79 15.22 1.43
N ARG A 334 -23.29 14.60 2.50
CA ARG A 334 -23.78 15.28 3.71
C ARG A 334 -22.65 15.58 4.69
N LEU A 335 -21.54 14.85 4.61
CA LEU A 335 -20.39 15.01 5.49
C LEU A 335 -19.51 16.15 4.99
N ASP A 336 -19.10 17.03 5.90
CA ASP A 336 -18.31 18.25 5.61
C ASP A 336 -18.93 19.16 4.53
N ARG A 337 -20.26 19.11 4.38
CA ARG A 337 -20.96 19.88 3.35
C ARG A 337 -20.87 21.37 3.67
N GLN A 338 -20.38 22.14 2.70
CA GLN A 338 -20.19 23.58 2.78
C GLN A 338 -20.32 24.21 1.40
N GLU A 339 -20.71 25.47 1.33
CA GLU A 339 -20.62 26.29 0.12
C GLU A 339 -19.38 27.17 0.24
N ILE A 340 -18.47 27.03 -0.72
CA ILE A 340 -17.25 27.84 -0.78
C ILE A 340 -16.96 28.23 -2.23
N PRO A 341 -16.27 29.37 -2.46
CA PRO A 341 -15.81 29.74 -3.79
C PRO A 341 -14.91 28.64 -4.37
N LEU A 342 -15.12 28.29 -5.64
CA LEU A 342 -14.33 27.28 -6.33
C LEU A 342 -12.82 27.55 -6.20
N CYS A 343 -12.40 28.82 -6.25
CA CYS A 343 -11.00 29.21 -6.12
C CYS A 343 -10.35 28.86 -4.79
N LYS A 344 -11.16 28.64 -3.73
CA LYS A 344 -10.66 28.25 -2.40
C LYS A 344 -10.47 26.74 -2.24
N THR A 345 -11.05 25.93 -3.14
CA THR A 345 -10.97 24.47 -3.08
C THR A 345 -9.54 23.96 -3.29
N THR A 346 -9.19 22.85 -2.66
CA THR A 346 -7.93 22.11 -2.88
C THR A 346 -7.74 21.79 -4.35
N SER A 347 -8.82 21.38 -5.02
CA SER A 347 -8.86 21.06 -6.44
C SER A 347 -8.40 22.22 -7.32
N TRP A 348 -8.94 23.41 -7.10
CA TRP A 348 -8.60 24.58 -7.90
C TRP A 348 -7.17 25.06 -7.67
N LYS A 349 -6.73 25.09 -6.40
CA LYS A 349 -5.35 25.48 -6.06
C LYS A 349 -4.31 24.60 -6.77
N SER A 350 -4.59 23.30 -6.89
CA SER A 350 -3.71 22.37 -7.62
C SER A 350 -3.62 22.70 -9.11
N ILE A 351 -4.74 23.13 -9.72
CA ILE A 351 -4.80 23.54 -11.13
C ILE A 351 -4.04 24.85 -11.35
N GLN A 352 -4.24 25.84 -10.47
CA GLN A 352 -3.51 27.11 -10.53
C GLN A 352 -2.00 26.92 -10.38
N LEU A 353 -1.57 26.01 -9.51
CA LEU A 353 -0.15 25.69 -9.35
C LEU A 353 0.41 25.06 -10.64
N ALA A 354 -0.34 24.14 -11.26
CA ALA A 354 0.10 23.48 -12.49
C ALA A 354 0.16 24.43 -13.70
N GLN A 355 -0.72 25.43 -13.78
CA GLN A 355 -0.67 26.48 -14.80
C GLN A 355 0.65 27.26 -14.77
N LYS A 356 1.17 27.52 -13.57
CA LYS A 356 2.43 28.27 -13.37
C LYS A 356 3.68 27.44 -13.70
N SER A 357 3.52 26.16 -14.06
CA SER A 357 4.66 25.31 -14.45
C SER A 357 5.15 25.67 -15.85
N ASN A 358 6.46 25.56 -16.07
CA ASN A 358 7.10 25.76 -17.38
C ASN A 358 6.74 24.65 -18.40
N GLU A 359 5.83 23.73 -18.06
CA GLU A 359 5.40 22.63 -18.94
C GLU A 359 4.08 22.90 -19.65
N PHE A 360 3.34 23.94 -19.27
CA PHE A 360 2.01 24.22 -19.80
C PHE A 360 1.96 24.28 -21.34
N GLU A 361 2.95 24.93 -21.97
CA GLU A 361 3.03 25.05 -23.43
C GLU A 361 3.21 23.69 -24.15
N LYS A 362 3.71 22.68 -23.44
CA LYS A 362 3.91 21.31 -23.97
C LYS A 362 2.66 20.45 -23.85
N TRP A 363 1.62 20.91 -23.14
CA TRP A 363 0.40 20.13 -22.98
C TRP A 363 -0.39 20.07 -24.28
N PRO A 364 -1.23 19.04 -24.52
CA PRO A 364 -2.08 18.97 -25.70
C PRO A 364 -3.03 20.18 -25.81
N LEU A 365 -3.26 20.67 -27.03
CA LEU A 365 -4.11 21.85 -27.28
C LEU A 365 -5.51 21.79 -26.62
N PRO A 366 -6.23 20.65 -26.61
CA PRO A 366 -7.51 20.56 -25.90
C PRO A 366 -7.37 20.85 -24.40
N VAL A 367 -6.31 20.35 -23.76
CA VAL A 367 -6.04 20.56 -22.33
C VAL A 367 -5.68 22.02 -22.07
N GLN A 368 -4.83 22.62 -22.91
CA GLN A 368 -4.50 24.05 -22.79
C GLN A 368 -5.74 24.93 -22.89
N LYS A 369 -6.62 24.63 -23.86
CA LYS A 369 -7.86 25.36 -24.05
C LYS A 369 -8.82 25.21 -22.87
N LEU A 370 -8.96 23.99 -22.34
CA LEU A 370 -9.76 23.74 -21.14
C LEU A 370 -9.24 24.56 -19.95
N LEU A 371 -7.93 24.56 -19.72
CA LEU A 371 -7.31 25.31 -18.63
C LEU A 371 -7.56 26.81 -18.77
N LYS A 372 -7.38 27.37 -19.98
CA LYS A 372 -7.64 28.79 -20.25
C LYS A 372 -9.11 29.15 -19.98
N ASN A 373 -10.05 28.30 -20.39
CA ASN A 373 -11.47 28.53 -20.13
C ASN A 373 -11.77 28.49 -18.62
N LEU A 374 -11.22 27.49 -17.92
CA LEU A 374 -11.41 27.33 -16.48
C LEU A 374 -10.94 28.55 -15.70
N LEU A 375 -9.76 29.08 -16.00
CA LEU A 375 -9.12 30.12 -15.20
C LEU A 375 -9.65 31.54 -15.42
N SER A 376 -10.80 31.71 -16.05
CA SER A 376 -11.46 33.02 -16.08
C SER A 376 -12.00 33.39 -14.68
N GLU A 377 -11.88 34.67 -14.30
CA GLU A 377 -12.11 35.14 -12.93
C GLU A 377 -13.55 34.88 -12.43
N GLU A 378 -14.53 34.91 -13.34
CA GLU A 378 -15.94 34.64 -13.04
C GLU A 378 -16.16 33.24 -12.46
N PHE A 379 -15.49 32.20 -12.99
CA PHE A 379 -15.67 30.84 -12.48
C PHE A 379 -14.99 30.60 -11.14
N GLY A 380 -13.83 31.23 -10.91
CA GLY A 380 -13.12 31.07 -9.65
C GLY A 380 -13.91 31.60 -8.45
N SER A 381 -14.73 32.64 -8.66
CA SER A 381 -15.53 33.27 -7.60
C SER A 381 -16.89 32.58 -7.36
N ALA A 382 -17.32 31.68 -8.24
CA ALA A 382 -18.59 31.00 -8.10
C ALA A 382 -18.62 30.09 -6.85
N GLU A 383 -19.69 30.22 -6.06
CA GLU A 383 -19.95 29.38 -4.88
C GLU A 383 -20.36 27.97 -5.31
N ILE A 384 -19.65 26.96 -4.80
CA ILE A 384 -19.90 25.56 -5.09
C ILE A 384 -20.10 24.79 -3.80
N VAL A 385 -21.13 23.94 -3.79
CA VAL A 385 -21.33 22.94 -2.74
C VAL A 385 -20.18 21.94 -2.79
N CYS A 386 -19.31 22.01 -1.79
CA CYS A 386 -18.23 21.06 -1.55
C CYS A 386 -18.58 20.17 -0.36
N HIS A 387 -18.03 18.97 -0.34
CA HIS A 387 -18.24 18.01 0.75
C HIS A 387 -17.08 17.00 0.79
N ARG A 388 -17.10 16.11 1.79
CA ARG A 388 -16.12 15.04 1.84
C ARG A 388 -16.25 14.11 0.64
N THR A 389 -15.14 13.82 -0.03
CA THR A 389 -15.07 12.82 -1.10
C THR A 389 -14.09 11.72 -0.72
N HIS A 390 -14.23 10.55 -1.34
CA HIS A 390 -13.28 9.45 -1.18
C HIS A 390 -11.98 9.71 -1.94
N GLY A 391 -12.05 10.32 -3.13
CA GLY A 391 -10.88 10.72 -3.92
C GLY A 391 -10.29 9.62 -4.83
N ASP A 392 -10.35 8.36 -4.40
CA ASP A 392 -10.13 7.17 -5.27
C ASP A 392 -11.34 6.20 -5.27
N PHE A 393 -12.55 6.73 -5.46
CA PHE A 393 -13.77 5.90 -5.47
C PHE A 393 -13.83 5.02 -6.73
N ALA A 394 -13.42 3.76 -6.61
CA ALA A 394 -13.34 2.83 -7.73
C ALA A 394 -13.64 1.38 -7.31
N PRO A 395 -14.00 0.48 -8.25
CA PRO A 395 -14.37 -0.91 -7.93
C PRO A 395 -13.33 -1.70 -7.12
N TRP A 396 -12.04 -1.37 -7.25
CA TRP A 396 -11.00 -2.05 -6.47
C TRP A 396 -11.00 -1.67 -4.98
N ASN A 397 -11.49 -0.48 -4.63
CA ASN A 397 -11.61 0.05 -3.26
C ASN A 397 -12.99 -0.24 -2.63
N ILE A 398 -13.88 -0.89 -3.38
CA ILE A 398 -15.24 -1.19 -2.95
C ILE A 398 -15.45 -2.70 -2.94
N ARG A 399 -16.16 -3.17 -1.93
CA ARG A 399 -16.64 -4.54 -1.87
C ARG A 399 -18.10 -4.59 -1.44
N VAL A 400 -18.82 -5.60 -1.90
CA VAL A 400 -20.23 -5.78 -1.59
C VAL A 400 -20.46 -7.15 -0.95
N LYS A 401 -21.16 -7.20 0.18
CA LYS A 401 -21.56 -8.46 0.83
C LYS A 401 -22.91 -8.29 1.51
N LYS A 402 -23.86 -9.17 1.20
CA LYS A 402 -25.25 -9.11 1.71
C LYS A 402 -25.83 -7.70 1.56
N ASP A 403 -25.71 -7.15 0.36
CA ASP A 403 -26.15 -5.79 -0.01
C ASP A 403 -25.51 -4.62 0.76
N LYS A 404 -24.49 -4.88 1.58
CA LYS A 404 -23.73 -3.87 2.30
C LYS A 404 -22.43 -3.54 1.56
N PHE A 405 -22.16 -2.25 1.40
CA PHE A 405 -20.92 -1.72 0.84
C PHE A 405 -19.83 -1.66 1.91
N TYR A 406 -18.62 -2.03 1.55
CA TYR A 406 -17.41 -1.87 2.35
C TYR A 406 -16.42 -1.08 1.52
N VAL A 407 -16.02 0.09 2.01
CA VAL A 407 -15.20 1.06 1.26
C VAL A 407 -13.90 1.32 2.02
N PHE A 408 -12.77 1.23 1.32
CA PHE A 408 -11.43 1.25 1.89
C PHE A 408 -10.52 2.22 1.14
N ASP A 409 -9.35 2.51 1.73
CA ASP A 409 -8.28 3.32 1.12
C ASP A 409 -8.69 4.78 0.92
N TRP A 410 -8.96 5.44 2.04
CA TRP A 410 -9.42 6.84 2.11
C TRP A 410 -8.26 7.86 2.09
N GLU A 411 -7.04 7.45 1.70
CA GLU A 411 -5.85 8.32 1.71
C GLU A 411 -5.95 9.53 0.77
N ASP A 412 -6.81 9.45 -0.26
CA ASP A 412 -7.07 10.54 -1.22
C ASP A 412 -8.31 11.38 -0.86
N SER A 413 -8.89 11.18 0.33
CA SER A 413 -10.09 11.89 0.76
C SER A 413 -9.84 13.38 0.89
N LEU A 414 -10.79 14.19 0.37
CA LEU A 414 -10.77 15.65 0.51
C LEU A 414 -12.02 16.10 1.24
N LYS A 415 -11.87 16.96 2.27
CA LYS A 415 -13.02 17.56 2.98
C LYS A 415 -13.79 18.57 2.13
N ASP A 416 -13.08 19.22 1.21
CA ASP A 416 -13.58 20.24 0.29
C ASP A 416 -13.61 19.69 -1.14
N GLY A 417 -13.94 18.41 -1.27
CA GLY A 417 -14.07 17.73 -2.55
C GLY A 417 -15.22 18.31 -3.36
N LEU A 418 -15.00 18.37 -4.68
CA LEU A 418 -16.01 18.84 -5.62
C LEU A 418 -17.15 17.84 -5.75
N PRO A 419 -18.38 18.31 -6.01
CA PRO A 419 -19.49 17.43 -6.29
C PRO A 419 -19.17 16.60 -7.53
N PHE A 420 -19.74 15.40 -7.59
CA PHE A 420 -19.53 14.44 -8.68
C PHE A 420 -18.13 13.81 -8.80
N SER A 421 -17.13 14.22 -8.01
CA SER A 421 -15.75 13.74 -8.16
C SER A 421 -15.63 12.21 -8.15
N ASP A 422 -16.26 11.57 -7.16
CA ASP A 422 -16.18 10.13 -6.96
C ASP A 422 -16.94 9.35 -8.04
N ALA A 423 -18.08 9.87 -8.50
CA ALA A 423 -18.83 9.27 -9.61
C ALA A 423 -18.07 9.40 -10.94
N PHE A 424 -17.46 10.56 -11.19
CA PHE A 424 -16.58 10.78 -12.33
C PHE A 424 -15.38 9.82 -12.29
N HIS A 425 -14.68 9.75 -11.16
CA HIS A 425 -13.52 8.87 -10.97
C HIS A 425 -13.88 7.41 -11.21
N PHE A 426 -15.00 6.94 -10.66
CA PHE A 426 -15.46 5.55 -10.86
C PHE A 426 -15.66 5.24 -12.34
N ILE A 427 -16.43 6.07 -13.06
CA ILE A 427 -16.77 5.84 -14.47
C ILE A 427 -15.51 5.92 -15.34
N TYR A 428 -14.73 7.00 -15.20
CA TYR A 428 -13.56 7.23 -16.04
C TYR A 428 -12.47 6.20 -15.79
N ARG A 429 -12.12 5.91 -14.52
CA ARG A 429 -11.02 4.99 -14.22
C ARG A 429 -11.37 3.54 -14.55
N GLN A 430 -12.62 3.12 -14.36
CA GLN A 430 -13.05 1.80 -14.78
C GLN A 430 -12.91 1.63 -16.30
N ALA A 431 -13.36 2.61 -17.08
CA ALA A 431 -13.30 2.58 -18.54
C ALA A 431 -11.86 2.71 -19.08
N SER A 432 -11.02 3.51 -18.43
CA SER A 432 -9.66 3.80 -18.92
C SER A 432 -8.60 2.79 -18.46
N LEU A 433 -8.76 2.14 -17.30
CA LEU A 433 -7.73 1.27 -16.72
C LEU A 433 -8.05 -0.22 -16.79
N VAL A 434 -9.32 -0.61 -16.87
CA VAL A 434 -9.75 -2.01 -16.76
C VAL A 434 -10.48 -2.47 -18.01
N GLY A 435 -11.43 -1.68 -18.50
CA GLY A 435 -12.24 -2.02 -19.68
C GLY A 435 -11.61 -1.59 -21.01
N PRO A 436 -12.15 -2.06 -22.15
CA PRO A 436 -11.89 -1.39 -23.42
C PRO A 436 -12.46 0.03 -23.35
N TRP A 437 -11.67 1.01 -23.78
CA TRP A 437 -12.13 2.39 -23.83
C TRP A 437 -13.23 2.53 -24.89
N PRO A 438 -14.46 2.92 -24.50
CA PRO A 438 -15.59 2.94 -25.43
C PRO A 438 -15.69 4.23 -26.25
N GLY A 439 -14.72 5.14 -26.10
CA GLY A 439 -14.73 6.47 -26.70
C GLY A 439 -15.26 7.57 -25.76
N GLY A 440 -14.73 8.78 -25.93
CA GLY A 440 -15.03 9.93 -25.09
C GLY A 440 -16.51 10.35 -25.14
N GLU A 441 -17.19 10.18 -26.29
CA GLU A 441 -18.61 10.52 -26.43
C GLU A 441 -19.51 9.61 -25.59
N VAL A 442 -19.23 8.30 -25.62
CA VAL A 442 -19.98 7.30 -24.86
C VAL A 442 -19.80 7.55 -23.36
N ILE A 443 -18.56 7.79 -22.93
CA ILE A 443 -18.27 8.15 -21.53
C ILE A 443 -18.91 9.48 -21.13
N GLY A 444 -18.85 10.49 -21.98
CA GLY A 444 -19.49 11.79 -21.74
C GLY A 444 -21.01 11.68 -21.57
N LYS A 445 -21.68 10.85 -22.38
CA LYS A 445 -23.12 10.57 -22.25
C LYS A 445 -23.44 9.84 -20.95
N LEU A 446 -22.65 8.83 -20.60
CA LEU A 446 -22.81 8.07 -19.35
C LEU A 446 -22.61 8.95 -18.12
N LEU A 447 -21.60 9.82 -18.12
CA LEU A 447 -21.37 10.83 -17.09
C LEU A 447 -22.59 11.73 -16.94
N GLY A 448 -23.08 12.34 -18.02
CA GLY A 448 -24.28 13.20 -17.95
C GLY A 448 -25.49 12.50 -17.32
N GLN A 449 -25.75 11.25 -17.70
CA GLN A 449 -26.86 10.47 -17.14
C GLN A 449 -26.68 10.19 -15.64
N LYS A 450 -25.49 9.70 -15.23
CA LYS A 450 -25.23 9.30 -13.84
C LYS A 450 -25.07 10.48 -12.90
N LEU A 451 -24.44 11.56 -13.36
CA LEU A 451 -24.25 12.77 -12.57
C LEU A 451 -25.56 13.53 -12.36
N LYS A 452 -26.48 13.52 -13.35
CA LYS A 452 -27.85 14.03 -13.14
C LYS A 452 -28.58 13.24 -12.04
N GLN A 453 -28.55 11.91 -12.10
CA GLN A 453 -29.15 11.07 -11.05
C GLN A 453 -28.55 11.34 -9.67
N LEU A 454 -27.23 11.54 -9.60
CA LEU A 454 -26.57 11.91 -8.35
C LEU A 454 -27.01 13.30 -7.86
N ALA A 455 -27.15 14.27 -8.77
CA ALA A 455 -27.61 15.61 -8.44
C ALA A 455 -29.01 15.62 -7.83
N GLU A 456 -29.91 14.79 -8.34
CA GLU A 456 -31.25 14.58 -7.80
C GLU A 456 -31.19 13.98 -6.38
N MET A 457 -30.37 12.94 -6.18
CA MET A 457 -30.26 12.25 -4.88
C MET A 457 -29.55 13.08 -3.80
N ALA A 458 -28.57 13.89 -4.20
CA ALA A 458 -27.72 14.66 -3.29
C ALA A 458 -28.19 16.11 -3.06
N GLY A 459 -29.26 16.54 -3.76
CA GLY A 459 -29.77 17.91 -3.67
C GLY A 459 -28.76 18.93 -4.17
N TYR A 460 -28.26 18.74 -5.40
CA TYR A 460 -27.33 19.68 -6.06
C TYR A 460 -28.02 20.65 -7.03
N PHE A 461 -29.35 20.62 -7.13
CA PHE A 461 -30.09 21.63 -7.87
C PHE A 461 -30.23 22.91 -7.02
N PRO A 462 -30.09 24.11 -7.60
CA PRO A 462 -29.94 24.40 -9.04
C PRO A 462 -28.49 24.38 -9.57
N MET A 463 -27.46 24.26 -8.72
CA MET A 463 -26.04 24.29 -9.12
C MET A 463 -25.71 23.35 -10.29
N TYR A 464 -26.32 22.18 -10.37
CA TYR A 464 -26.14 21.27 -11.50
C TYR A 464 -26.49 21.93 -12.85
N GLU A 465 -27.58 22.70 -12.93
CA GLU A 465 -28.03 23.29 -14.19
C GLU A 465 -27.09 24.39 -14.69
N THR A 466 -26.52 25.16 -13.76
CA THR A 466 -25.69 26.32 -14.07
C THR A 466 -24.20 26.00 -14.16
N MET A 467 -23.72 25.00 -13.40
CA MET A 467 -22.28 24.77 -13.20
C MET A 467 -21.77 23.40 -13.64
N TYR A 468 -22.62 22.51 -14.14
CA TYR A 468 -22.23 21.13 -14.50
C TYR A 468 -20.98 21.07 -15.40
N SER A 469 -20.97 21.84 -16.49
CA SER A 469 -19.87 21.83 -17.46
C SER A 469 -18.54 22.30 -16.83
N SER A 470 -18.60 23.27 -15.94
CA SER A 470 -17.43 23.85 -15.27
C SER A 470 -16.87 22.91 -14.21
N ILE A 471 -17.73 22.32 -13.38
CA ILE A 471 -17.33 21.30 -12.40
C ILE A 471 -16.68 20.13 -13.15
N LEU A 472 -17.31 19.65 -14.21
CA LEU A 472 -16.78 18.54 -14.99
C LEU A 472 -15.42 18.89 -15.64
N ALA A 473 -15.27 20.11 -16.16
CA ALA A 473 -13.99 20.62 -16.66
C ALA A 473 -12.91 20.59 -15.57
N THR A 474 -13.23 21.03 -14.34
CA THR A 474 -12.30 20.98 -13.20
C THR A 474 -11.90 19.53 -12.89
N LEU A 475 -12.85 18.60 -12.83
CA LEU A 475 -12.59 17.18 -12.56
C LEU A 475 -11.70 16.54 -13.65
N MET A 476 -11.95 16.84 -14.93
CA MET A 476 -11.13 16.35 -16.03
C MET A 476 -9.70 16.90 -15.97
N MET A 477 -9.54 18.19 -15.62
CA MET A 477 -8.24 18.81 -15.44
C MET A 477 -7.47 18.16 -14.29
N GLN A 478 -8.13 17.90 -13.16
CA GLN A 478 -7.51 17.20 -12.03
C GLN A 478 -7.03 15.79 -12.39
N GLU A 479 -7.84 15.02 -13.12
CA GLU A 479 -7.45 13.67 -13.54
C GLU A 479 -6.28 13.73 -14.54
N TYR A 480 -6.27 14.72 -15.45
CA TYR A 480 -5.12 14.93 -16.34
C TYR A 480 -3.84 15.25 -15.56
N LEU A 481 -3.90 16.13 -14.56
CA LEU A 481 -2.74 16.47 -13.73
C LEU A 481 -2.24 15.26 -12.93
N LYS A 482 -3.15 14.45 -12.39
CA LYS A 482 -2.79 13.21 -11.67
C LYS A 482 -2.18 12.17 -12.62
N ARG A 483 -2.75 12.02 -13.83
CA ARG A 483 -2.37 10.99 -14.78
C ARG A 483 -2.69 11.40 -16.24
N PRO A 484 -1.76 12.06 -16.93
CA PRO A 484 -1.93 12.40 -18.34
C PRO A 484 -2.19 11.13 -19.17
N HIS A 485 -3.27 11.11 -19.94
CA HIS A 485 -3.66 9.95 -20.74
C HIS A 485 -4.45 10.36 -22.01
N PRO A 486 -4.28 9.66 -23.15
CA PRO A 486 -5.06 9.93 -24.37
C PRO A 486 -6.58 9.97 -24.14
N HIS A 487 -7.10 9.05 -23.34
CA HIS A 487 -8.53 8.96 -23.05
C HIS A 487 -9.11 10.20 -22.35
N ILE A 488 -8.39 10.80 -21.38
CA ILE A 488 -8.88 12.04 -20.75
C ILE A 488 -8.80 13.22 -21.72
N ILE A 489 -7.79 13.27 -22.60
CA ILE A 489 -7.67 14.31 -23.63
C ILE A 489 -8.83 14.23 -24.64
N GLU A 490 -9.21 13.01 -25.03
CA GLU A 490 -10.37 12.77 -25.89
C GLU A 490 -11.67 13.23 -25.20
N LEU A 491 -11.86 12.88 -23.94
CA LEU A 491 -13.04 13.28 -23.16
C LEU A 491 -13.12 14.81 -22.98
N ILE A 492 -11.97 15.48 -22.76
CA ILE A 492 -11.86 16.94 -22.74
C ILE A 492 -12.28 17.54 -24.10
N SER A 493 -11.87 16.91 -25.20
CA SER A 493 -12.22 17.37 -26.54
C SER A 493 -13.74 17.30 -26.79
N VAL A 494 -14.39 16.25 -26.28
CA VAL A 494 -15.87 16.11 -26.32
C VAL A 494 -16.58 17.19 -25.50
N LEU A 495 -16.03 17.59 -24.35
CA LEU A 495 -16.60 18.68 -23.55
C LEU A 495 -16.49 20.02 -24.30
N LEU A 496 -15.34 20.30 -24.91
CA LEU A 496 -15.06 21.54 -25.63
C LEU A 496 -15.82 21.68 -26.96
N SER A 497 -16.26 20.58 -27.57
CA SER A 497 -17.10 20.63 -28.78
C SER A 497 -18.54 21.00 -28.44
N LYS A 498 -19.06 20.55 -27.29
CA LYS A 498 -20.42 20.87 -26.81
C LYS A 498 -20.58 22.30 -26.31
N SER A 499 -19.50 22.96 -25.91
CA SER A 499 -19.55 24.37 -25.50
C SER A 499 -19.49 25.35 -26.68
N ARG A 500 -19.44 24.86 -27.93
CA ARG A 500 -19.37 25.67 -29.16
C ARG A 500 -20.68 25.70 -29.96
N GLY A 501 -21.65 24.87 -29.58
CA GLY A 501 -23.02 24.89 -30.11
C GLY A 501 -23.98 25.17 -28.97
#